data_AF-A0A931UZZ0-F1
#
_entry.id   AF-A0A931UZZ0-F1
#
_cell.length_a   1.000
_cell.length_b   1.000
_cell.length_c   1.000
_cell.angle_alpha   90.00
_cell.angle_beta   90.00
_cell.angle_gamma   90.00
#
_symmetry.space_group_name_H-M   'P 1'
#
loop_
_entity.id
_entity.type
_entity.pdbx_description
1 polymer ?
#
loop_
_entity_poly.entity_id
_entity_poly.type
_entity_poly.pdbx_seq_one_letter_code
_entity_poly.pdbx_strand_id
1 'polypeptide(L)'
;MRVVSPVVIAFFVSVLSPLACSSASSGGSAADTGVVADASADTKGDAAKPDAAKSDAAKSDAAGDSSTAGVKCGDTVCSVGQVCCASGDADAGFTTTCAATCPSGSVTLACDGPEDCKTDAPICCAEVDTEGTSPACTFSKGISECRTACAGSIPEGGCPGRATVRPCHKPADCTDPKYPYCCEFSRGGTSATFCANDLMKFVADGCF
;
A
#
# COMPACT_ATOMS: atom_id res chain seq x y z
N MET A 1 -38.18 -6.87 -14.69
CA MET A 1 -37.16 -7.43 -13.77
C MET A 1 -36.98 -6.42 -12.64
N ARG A 2 -37.29 -6.79 -11.39
CA ARG A 2 -37.18 -5.90 -10.24
C ARG A 2 -35.77 -6.05 -9.66
N VAL A 3 -35.00 -4.97 -9.69
CA VAL A 3 -33.67 -4.89 -9.07
C VAL A 3 -33.89 -4.83 -7.56
N VAL A 4 -33.44 -5.87 -6.85
CA VAL A 4 -33.46 -5.92 -5.39
C VAL A 4 -32.11 -5.38 -4.92
N SER A 5 -32.09 -4.17 -4.36
CA SER A 5 -30.90 -3.61 -3.72
C SER A 5 -30.49 -4.47 -2.52
N PRO A 6 -29.21 -4.84 -2.35
CA PRO A 6 -28.76 -5.44 -1.11
C PRO A 6 -28.73 -4.37 0.00
N VAL A 7 -29.54 -4.59 1.02
CA VAL A 7 -29.46 -3.86 2.29
C VAL A 7 -28.20 -4.34 3.00
N VAL A 8 -27.15 -3.53 2.98
CA VAL A 8 -25.95 -3.74 3.79
C VAL A 8 -26.29 -3.37 5.23
N ILE A 9 -26.52 -4.38 6.07
CA ILE A 9 -26.66 -4.21 7.52
C ILE A 9 -25.24 -4.05 8.08
N ALA A 10 -24.82 -2.80 8.30
CA ALA A 10 -23.62 -2.49 9.04
C ALA A 10 -23.85 -2.81 10.53
N PHE A 11 -23.32 -3.94 11.01
CA PHE A 11 -23.20 -4.20 12.44
C PHE A 11 -22.09 -3.33 13.03
N PHE A 12 -22.49 -2.25 13.70
CA PHE A 12 -21.63 -1.48 14.58
C PHE A 12 -21.33 -2.32 15.83
N VAL A 13 -20.20 -3.04 15.84
CA VAL A 13 -19.64 -3.56 17.09
C VAL A 13 -18.89 -2.40 17.75
N SER A 14 -19.59 -1.66 18.60
CA SER A 14 -18.96 -0.73 19.55
C SER A 14 -18.15 -1.55 20.55
N VAL A 15 -16.84 -1.66 20.31
CA VAL A 15 -15.89 -2.06 21.34
C VAL A 15 -15.60 -0.81 22.17
N LEU A 16 -16.30 -0.66 23.29
CA LEU A 16 -15.85 0.22 24.38
C LEU A 16 -14.57 -0.40 24.96
N SER A 17 -13.42 0.21 24.69
CA SER A 17 -12.23 0.03 25.53
C SER A 17 -12.09 1.26 26.43
N PRO A 18 -12.00 1.11 27.76
CA PRO A 18 -11.80 2.22 28.66
C PRO A 18 -10.37 2.76 28.54
N LEU A 19 -10.28 4.10 28.55
CA LEU A 19 -9.06 4.86 28.81
C LEU A 19 -8.38 4.33 30.08
N ALA A 20 -7.13 3.89 29.96
CA ALA A 20 -6.19 3.86 31.07
C ALA A 20 -5.02 4.79 30.72
N CYS A 21 -5.12 6.00 31.26
CA CYS A 21 -4.03 6.96 31.37
C CYS A 21 -3.06 6.44 32.45
N SER A 22 -1.83 6.10 32.08
CA SER A 22 -0.74 5.89 33.04
C SER A 22 0.50 6.65 32.56
N SER A 23 0.63 7.84 33.11
CA SER A 23 1.83 8.68 33.10
C SER A 23 2.91 8.00 33.95
N ALA A 24 4.10 7.80 33.39
CA ALA A 24 5.30 7.53 34.18
C ALA A 24 6.45 8.41 33.67
N SER A 25 6.71 9.45 34.45
CA SER A 25 7.84 10.36 34.37
C SER A 25 9.02 9.84 35.20
N SER A 26 10.22 9.82 34.62
CA SER A 26 11.53 9.98 35.28
C SER A 26 12.59 9.94 34.14
N GLY A 27 13.44 10.93 33.93
CA GLY A 27 14.26 11.67 34.87
C GLY A 27 15.70 11.18 34.71
N GLY A 28 16.55 11.95 34.00
CA GLY A 28 17.94 11.58 33.76
C GLY A 28 18.73 12.66 33.03
N SER A 29 19.13 13.70 33.76
CA SER A 29 20.18 14.65 33.35
C SER A 29 21.55 14.11 33.73
N ALA A 30 22.52 14.15 32.83
CA ALA A 30 23.92 14.43 33.15
C ALA A 30 24.66 14.88 31.89
N ALA A 31 25.38 15.99 32.03
CA ALA A 31 26.30 16.54 31.06
C ALA A 31 27.57 15.69 30.93
N ASP A 32 28.22 15.72 29.77
CA ASP A 32 29.68 15.67 29.74
C ASP A 32 30.22 16.59 28.63
N THR A 33 31.06 17.52 29.07
CA THR A 33 31.83 18.50 28.31
C THR A 33 33.14 17.87 27.85
N GLY A 34 33.43 17.89 26.55
CA GLY A 34 34.72 17.46 26.01
C GLY A 34 35.12 18.26 24.78
N VAL A 35 35.76 19.41 25.02
CA VAL A 35 36.47 20.23 24.02
C VAL A 35 37.80 19.56 23.69
N VAL A 36 38.12 19.38 22.41
CA VAL A 36 39.48 19.61 21.89
C VAL A 36 39.40 20.19 20.49
N ALA A 37 40.16 21.27 20.32
CA ALA A 37 40.32 22.06 19.12
C ALA A 37 41.49 21.54 18.26
N ASP A 38 41.54 22.11 17.05
CA ASP A 38 42.70 22.31 16.18
C ASP A 38 43.11 21.17 15.23
N ALA A 39 42.84 21.38 13.93
CA ALA A 39 43.91 21.58 12.95
C ALA A 39 43.30 22.03 11.61
N SER A 40 43.72 23.22 11.18
CA SER A 40 43.58 23.68 9.80
C SER A 40 44.48 22.82 8.89
N ALA A 41 43.91 22.29 7.81
CA ALA A 41 44.68 21.83 6.66
C ALA A 41 43.95 22.27 5.39
N ASP A 42 44.53 23.29 4.77
CA ASP A 42 44.25 23.78 3.43
C ASP A 42 44.73 22.71 2.44
N THR A 43 43.82 21.84 2.01
CA THR A 43 44.05 20.94 0.86
C THR A 43 43.19 21.40 -0.29
N LYS A 44 43.76 22.24 -1.16
CA LYS A 44 43.45 22.24 -2.59
C LYS A 44 43.80 20.86 -3.15
N GLY A 45 42.86 19.93 -3.01
CA GLY A 45 42.83 18.70 -3.76
C GLY A 45 41.74 18.82 -4.81
N ASP A 46 42.11 18.75 -6.07
CA ASP A 46 41.22 18.50 -7.19
C ASP A 46 40.30 17.32 -6.84
N ALA A 47 39.11 17.63 -6.33
CA ALA A 47 38.08 16.64 -6.09
C ALA A 47 37.64 16.14 -7.46
N ALA A 48 38.20 14.99 -7.85
CA ALA A 48 37.63 14.12 -8.84
C ALA A 48 36.12 14.09 -8.56
N LYS A 49 35.37 14.61 -9.54
CA LYS A 49 33.92 14.57 -9.61
C LYS A 49 33.48 13.21 -9.06
N PRO A 50 32.73 13.13 -7.95
CA PRO A 50 32.17 11.85 -7.55
C PRO A 50 31.30 11.42 -8.71
N ASP A 51 31.77 10.42 -9.45
CA ASP A 51 30.95 9.69 -10.38
C ASP A 51 29.80 9.17 -9.53
N ALA A 52 28.67 9.87 -9.63
CA ALA A 52 27.41 9.43 -9.10
C ALA A 52 27.21 8.05 -9.70
N ALA A 53 27.53 7.03 -8.90
CA ALA A 53 27.19 5.66 -9.20
C ALA A 53 25.68 5.71 -9.44
N LYS A 54 25.30 5.69 -10.72
CA LYS A 54 23.95 5.35 -11.12
C LYS A 54 23.75 4.01 -10.45
N SER A 55 22.96 4.02 -9.38
CA SER A 55 22.34 2.82 -8.89
C SER A 55 21.49 2.38 -10.07
N ASP A 56 22.05 1.50 -10.90
CA ASP A 56 21.32 0.70 -11.85
C ASP A 56 20.39 -0.17 -10.98
N ALA A 57 19.30 0.46 -10.52
CA ALA A 57 18.17 -0.23 -9.96
C ALA A 57 17.82 -1.27 -11.00
N ALA A 58 18.12 -2.52 -10.67
CA ALA A 58 17.90 -3.66 -11.53
C ALA A 58 16.49 -3.50 -12.08
N LYS A 59 16.42 -3.23 -13.38
CA LYS A 59 15.15 -3.16 -14.09
C LYS A 59 14.56 -4.55 -13.90
N SER A 60 13.61 -4.67 -12.99
CA SER A 60 12.89 -5.91 -12.76
C SER A 60 12.08 -6.17 -14.02
N ASP A 61 12.71 -6.78 -15.02
CA ASP A 61 12.09 -7.20 -16.29
C ASP A 61 11.17 -8.43 -16.05
N ALA A 62 10.44 -8.44 -14.93
CA ALA A 62 9.32 -9.34 -14.69
C ALA A 62 8.08 -8.81 -15.42
N ALA A 63 8.21 -8.47 -16.71
CA ALA A 63 7.09 -8.45 -17.64
C ALA A 63 6.75 -9.91 -18.00
N GLY A 64 6.33 -10.67 -16.98
CA GLY A 64 5.74 -11.98 -17.17
C GLY A 64 4.45 -11.80 -17.95
N ASP A 65 4.36 -12.52 -19.07
CA ASP A 65 3.21 -12.62 -19.96
C ASP A 65 1.89 -12.64 -19.15
N SER A 66 1.17 -11.52 -19.18
CA SER A 66 0.00 -11.22 -18.32
C SER A 66 -1.26 -12.00 -18.69
N SER A 67 -1.10 -13.16 -19.31
CA SER A 67 -2.19 -14.00 -19.84
C SER A 67 -2.50 -15.21 -18.96
N THR A 68 -1.89 -15.30 -17.78
CA THR A 68 -2.31 -16.31 -16.80
C THR A 68 -3.61 -15.83 -16.19
N ALA A 69 -4.75 -16.18 -16.80
CA ALA A 69 -6.08 -15.76 -16.38
C ALA A 69 -6.32 -16.11 -14.89
N GLY A 70 -6.19 -15.12 -14.01
CA GLY A 70 -6.36 -15.32 -12.58
C GLY A 70 -5.77 -14.22 -11.70
N VAL A 71 -6.38 -14.03 -10.52
CA VAL A 71 -5.97 -13.03 -9.51
C VAL A 71 -4.73 -13.52 -8.78
N LYS A 72 -3.67 -12.71 -8.70
CA LYS A 72 -2.50 -13.06 -7.87
C LYS A 72 -2.86 -13.05 -6.39
N CYS A 73 -2.48 -14.11 -5.69
CA CYS A 73 -2.82 -14.39 -4.32
C CYS A 73 -1.59 -14.84 -3.53
N GLY A 74 -0.68 -13.89 -3.28
CA GLY A 74 0.66 -14.18 -2.79
C GLY A 74 1.49 -14.88 -3.88
N ASP A 75 2.04 -16.05 -3.58
CA ASP A 75 2.85 -16.84 -4.53
C ASP A 75 2.01 -17.68 -5.50
N THR A 76 0.68 -17.66 -5.37
CA THR A 76 -0.24 -18.44 -6.20
C THR A 76 -1.11 -17.54 -7.08
N VAL A 77 -1.59 -18.06 -8.21
CA VAL A 77 -2.56 -17.38 -9.06
C VAL A 77 -3.88 -18.14 -8.94
N CYS A 78 -4.93 -17.44 -8.51
CA CYS A 78 -6.26 -18.02 -8.36
C CYS A 78 -6.87 -18.31 -9.73
N SER A 79 -7.39 -19.52 -9.93
CA SER A 79 -8.04 -19.87 -11.19
C SER A 79 -9.26 -18.98 -11.47
N VAL A 80 -9.64 -18.81 -12.74
CA VAL A 80 -10.85 -18.08 -13.13
C VAL A 80 -12.06 -18.55 -12.32
N GLY A 81 -12.74 -17.61 -11.64
CA GLY A 81 -13.88 -17.89 -10.78
C GLY A 81 -13.53 -18.14 -9.31
N GLN A 82 -12.25 -18.12 -8.94
CA GLN A 82 -11.79 -18.01 -7.57
C GLN A 82 -11.42 -16.56 -7.24
N VAL A 83 -11.56 -16.20 -5.97
CA VAL A 83 -11.09 -14.95 -5.38
C VAL A 83 -9.89 -15.24 -4.49
N CYS A 84 -9.02 -14.24 -4.35
CA CYS A 84 -7.96 -14.33 -3.37
C CYS A 84 -8.49 -13.94 -1.99
N CYS A 85 -8.36 -14.85 -1.04
CA CYS A 85 -8.78 -14.63 0.34
C CYS A 85 -7.57 -14.37 1.20
N ALA A 86 -7.45 -13.15 1.71
CA ALA A 86 -6.43 -12.80 2.68
C ALA A 86 -7.02 -12.94 4.09
N SER A 87 -6.41 -13.78 4.91
CA SER A 87 -6.65 -13.89 6.35
C SER A 87 -5.35 -13.63 7.09
N GLY A 88 -5.38 -12.80 8.11
CA GLY A 88 -4.18 -12.50 8.88
C GLY A 88 -4.54 -11.88 10.21
N ASP A 89 -3.66 -12.12 11.18
CA ASP A 89 -3.60 -11.37 12.41
C ASP A 89 -2.50 -10.31 12.27
N ALA A 90 -2.70 -9.14 12.88
CA ALA A 90 -1.75 -8.02 12.80
C ALA A 90 -0.32 -8.43 13.21
N ASP A 91 -0.18 -9.43 14.07
CA ASP A 91 1.10 -9.93 14.59
C ASP A 91 1.68 -11.12 13.80
N ALA A 92 0.84 -11.88 13.09
CA ALA A 92 1.23 -13.13 12.42
C ALA A 92 1.42 -12.98 10.90
N GLY A 93 1.07 -11.81 10.35
CA GLY A 93 1.11 -11.54 8.92
C GLY A 93 -0.15 -12.02 8.19
N PHE A 94 -0.20 -11.75 6.89
CA PHE A 94 -1.30 -12.16 6.02
C PHE A 94 -0.99 -13.50 5.35
N THR A 95 -1.92 -14.43 5.43
CA THR A 95 -1.97 -15.66 4.65
C THR A 95 -2.98 -15.48 3.53
N THR A 96 -2.62 -15.91 2.32
CA THR A 96 -3.48 -15.82 1.15
C THR A 96 -3.90 -17.21 0.69
N THR A 97 -5.16 -17.37 0.29
CA THR A 97 -5.68 -18.64 -0.23
C THR A 97 -6.71 -18.38 -1.31
N CYS A 98 -6.63 -19.11 -2.41
CA CYS A 98 -7.64 -19.06 -3.46
C CYS A 98 -8.88 -19.87 -3.08
N ALA A 99 -10.04 -19.25 -3.11
CA ALA A 99 -11.31 -19.92 -2.84
C ALA A 99 -12.43 -19.35 -3.73
N ALA A 100 -13.54 -20.07 -3.90
CA ALA A 100 -14.70 -19.51 -4.62
C ALA A 100 -15.36 -18.34 -3.86
N THR A 101 -15.25 -18.36 -2.53
CA THR A 101 -15.74 -17.34 -1.60
C THR A 101 -14.85 -17.35 -0.37
N CYS A 102 -14.56 -16.18 0.19
CA CYS A 102 -13.71 -16.09 1.36
C CYS A 102 -14.45 -16.48 2.64
N PRO A 103 -13.79 -17.21 3.57
CA PRO A 103 -14.38 -17.54 4.85
C PRO A 103 -14.64 -16.26 5.67
N SER A 104 -15.63 -16.32 6.58
CA SER A 104 -15.99 -15.19 7.43
C SER A 104 -14.78 -14.65 8.20
N GLY A 105 -14.55 -13.33 8.12
CA GLY A 105 -13.40 -12.67 8.73
C GLY A 105 -12.17 -12.57 7.82
N SER A 106 -12.20 -13.19 6.63
CA SER A 106 -11.20 -12.97 5.59
C SER A 106 -11.58 -11.81 4.68
N VAL A 107 -10.58 -11.23 4.05
CA VAL A 107 -10.73 -10.13 3.10
C VAL A 107 -10.70 -10.70 1.68
N THR A 108 -11.64 -10.24 0.85
CA THR A 108 -11.74 -10.65 -0.55
C THR A 108 -10.97 -9.68 -1.43
N LEU A 109 -10.03 -10.22 -2.20
CA LEU A 109 -9.32 -9.54 -3.28
C LEU A 109 -9.89 -10.09 -4.59
N ALA A 110 -10.83 -9.35 -5.19
CA ALA A 110 -11.53 -9.80 -6.40
C ALA A 110 -10.78 -9.41 -7.69
N CYS A 111 -9.85 -8.46 -7.60
CA CYS A 111 -8.98 -8.03 -8.70
C CYS A 111 -7.66 -7.48 -8.14
N ASP A 112 -6.58 -7.61 -8.89
CA ASP A 112 -5.29 -6.97 -8.62
C ASP A 112 -4.93 -5.89 -9.66
N GLY A 113 -5.63 -5.87 -10.80
CA GLY A 113 -5.48 -4.89 -11.85
C GLY A 113 -6.67 -4.85 -12.82
N PRO A 114 -6.66 -3.95 -13.82
CA PRO A 114 -7.72 -3.86 -14.81
C PRO A 114 -7.91 -5.13 -15.67
N GLU A 115 -6.88 -5.98 -15.78
CA GLU A 115 -6.91 -7.25 -16.50
C GLU A 115 -7.86 -8.29 -15.90
N ASP A 116 -8.10 -8.23 -14.58
CA ASP A 116 -9.04 -9.10 -13.88
C ASP A 116 -10.49 -8.66 -14.06
N CYS A 117 -10.69 -7.45 -14.59
CA CYS A 117 -11.99 -6.81 -14.64
C CYS A 117 -12.67 -7.00 -16.00
N LYS A 118 -13.99 -7.17 -15.95
CA LYS A 118 -14.82 -7.31 -17.15
C LYS A 118 -15.06 -5.95 -17.81
N THR A 119 -15.47 -5.98 -19.08
CA THR A 119 -15.71 -4.77 -19.88
C THR A 119 -16.82 -3.87 -19.32
N ASP A 120 -17.76 -4.40 -18.55
CA ASP A 120 -18.83 -3.65 -17.89
C ASP A 120 -18.38 -2.94 -16.61
N ALA A 121 -17.25 -3.32 -16.02
CA ALA A 121 -16.65 -2.71 -14.84
C ALA A 121 -15.12 -2.78 -14.91
N PRO A 122 -14.46 -2.07 -15.84
CA PRO A 122 -13.08 -2.35 -16.25
C PRO A 122 -12.00 -1.85 -15.27
N ILE A 123 -12.39 -1.25 -14.15
CA ILE A 123 -11.45 -0.62 -13.23
C ILE A 123 -11.43 -1.42 -11.93
N CYS A 124 -10.27 -1.98 -11.58
CA CYS A 124 -10.07 -2.52 -10.25
C CYS A 124 -9.93 -1.40 -9.23
N CYS A 125 -10.77 -1.40 -8.21
CA CYS A 125 -10.75 -0.47 -7.10
C CYS A 125 -10.43 -1.21 -5.82
N ALA A 126 -9.50 -0.68 -5.02
CA ALA A 126 -9.22 -1.19 -3.68
C ALA A 126 -9.61 -0.15 -2.62
N GLU A 127 -10.36 -0.58 -1.60
CA GLU A 127 -10.57 0.19 -0.38
C GLU A 127 -9.57 -0.29 0.67
N VAL A 128 -8.63 0.58 1.02
CA VAL A 128 -7.58 0.30 2.00
C VAL A 128 -7.83 1.11 3.27
N ASP A 129 -7.89 0.42 4.40
CA ASP A 129 -7.85 1.04 5.71
C ASP A 129 -6.40 1.16 6.15
N THR A 130 -6.03 2.37 6.53
CA THR A 130 -4.68 2.70 6.99
C THR A 130 -4.72 3.14 8.43
N GLU A 131 -3.74 2.67 9.21
CA GLU A 131 -3.62 2.91 10.65
C GLU A 131 -2.23 3.48 10.98
N GLY A 132 -2.07 3.94 12.22
CA GLY A 132 -0.83 4.54 12.70
C GLY A 132 -0.72 6.04 12.47
N THR A 133 0.52 6.56 12.43
CA THR A 133 0.82 7.98 12.24
C THR A 133 1.88 8.13 11.15
N SER A 134 1.71 9.13 10.29
CA SER A 134 2.71 9.44 9.26
C SER A 134 4.09 9.71 9.89
N PRO A 135 5.20 9.17 9.33
CA PRO A 135 5.30 8.38 8.08
C PRO A 135 5.08 6.86 8.25
N ALA A 136 4.97 6.37 9.49
CA ALA A 136 4.85 4.96 9.84
C ALA A 136 3.40 4.45 9.79
N CYS A 137 2.75 4.69 8.66
CA CYS A 137 1.46 4.11 8.34
C CYS A 137 1.53 2.58 8.23
N THR A 138 0.45 1.87 8.57
CA THR A 138 0.27 0.45 8.28
C THR A 138 -1.03 0.23 7.51
N PHE A 139 -1.06 -0.78 6.63
CA PHE A 139 -2.29 -1.22 5.98
C PHE A 139 -2.97 -2.26 6.88
N SER A 140 -4.18 -1.99 7.36
CA SER A 140 -4.89 -2.92 8.25
C SER A 140 -5.94 -3.76 7.52
N LYS A 141 -6.60 -3.21 6.50
CA LYS A 141 -7.60 -3.92 5.69
C LYS A 141 -7.56 -3.44 4.24
N GLY A 142 -7.92 -4.31 3.30
CA GLY A 142 -7.90 -4.00 1.87
C GLY A 142 -8.89 -4.84 1.07
N ILE A 143 -10.04 -4.30 0.65
CA ILE A 143 -10.99 -5.02 -0.22
C ILE A 143 -10.78 -4.52 -1.65
N SER A 144 -10.68 -5.42 -2.63
CA SER A 144 -10.66 -5.01 -4.05
C SER A 144 -11.87 -5.53 -4.82
N GLU A 145 -12.41 -4.69 -5.70
CA GLU A 145 -13.53 -5.02 -6.58
C GLU A 145 -13.50 -4.23 -7.90
N CYS A 146 -14.05 -4.84 -8.94
CA CYS A 146 -14.19 -4.22 -10.26
C CYS A 146 -15.38 -3.24 -10.28
N ARG A 147 -15.11 -1.98 -10.64
CA ARG A 147 -16.09 -0.90 -10.75
C ARG A 147 -16.00 -0.22 -12.13
N THR A 148 -17.03 0.56 -12.48
CA THR A 148 -17.02 1.43 -13.66
C THR A 148 -16.19 2.71 -13.46
N ALA A 149 -15.99 3.11 -12.20
CA ALA A 149 -15.22 4.28 -11.81
C ALA A 149 -14.57 4.05 -10.44
N CYS A 150 -13.37 4.63 -10.27
CA CYS A 150 -12.67 4.67 -9.00
C CYS A 150 -12.49 6.12 -8.57
N ALA A 151 -13.27 6.58 -7.60
CA ALA A 151 -13.04 7.89 -6.99
C ALA A 151 -11.84 7.78 -6.05
N GLY A 152 -10.64 7.79 -6.64
CA GLY A 152 -9.39 7.75 -5.89
C GLY A 152 -9.39 8.83 -4.81
N SER A 153 -9.20 8.43 -3.56
CA SER A 153 -9.04 9.35 -2.44
C SER A 153 -8.06 8.73 -1.45
N ILE A 154 -6.84 9.25 -1.43
CA ILE A 154 -5.90 9.01 -0.33
C ILE A 154 -5.96 10.27 0.53
N PRO A 155 -6.25 10.16 1.83
CA PRO A 155 -6.27 11.31 2.73
C PRO A 155 -4.96 12.08 2.66
N GLU A 156 -5.03 13.36 2.28
CA GLU A 156 -3.87 14.27 2.32
C GLU A 156 -3.48 14.48 3.78
N GLY A 157 -2.36 13.90 4.22
CA GLY A 157 -1.93 13.90 5.61
C GLY A 157 -1.57 12.51 6.16
N GLY A 158 -1.91 11.45 5.42
CA GLY A 158 -1.62 10.08 5.83
C GLY A 158 -2.50 9.63 6.99
N CYS A 159 -2.14 8.47 7.54
CA CYS A 159 -2.97 7.65 8.43
C CYS A 159 -3.31 8.33 9.76
N PRO A 160 -4.45 7.95 10.40
CA PRO A 160 -5.37 6.89 10.00
C PRO A 160 -6.45 7.35 9.02
N GLY A 161 -6.95 6.42 8.20
CA GLY A 161 -8.08 6.71 7.32
C GLY A 161 -8.39 5.58 6.34
N ARG A 162 -9.59 5.63 5.79
CA ARG A 162 -9.99 4.80 4.65
C ARG A 162 -9.68 5.54 3.36
N ALA A 163 -8.99 4.86 2.46
CA ALA A 163 -8.67 5.35 1.14
C ALA A 163 -9.26 4.42 0.08
N THR A 164 -9.78 5.00 -1.00
CA THR A 164 -10.05 4.23 -2.23
C THR A 164 -8.89 4.49 -3.18
N VAL A 165 -8.21 3.43 -3.60
CA VAL A 165 -7.07 3.49 -4.52
C VAL A 165 -7.34 2.60 -5.72
N ARG A 166 -6.59 2.82 -6.79
CA ARG A 166 -6.62 1.97 -7.99
C ARG A 166 -5.33 1.16 -8.02
N PRO A 167 -5.38 -0.16 -7.77
CA PRO A 167 -4.22 -1.03 -7.96
C PRO A 167 -3.69 -0.92 -9.39
N CYS A 168 -2.38 -1.09 -9.55
CA CYS A 168 -1.74 -1.03 -10.85
C CYS A 168 -0.48 -1.92 -10.87
N HIS A 169 -0.17 -2.45 -12.04
CA HIS A 169 1.01 -3.27 -12.31
C HIS A 169 2.01 -2.58 -13.25
N LYS A 170 1.52 -1.62 -14.04
CA LYS A 170 2.32 -0.82 -14.95
C LYS A 170 1.78 0.61 -15.06
N PRO A 171 2.55 1.55 -15.62
CA PRO A 171 2.16 2.96 -15.67
C PRO A 171 0.89 3.17 -16.50
N ALA A 172 0.70 2.34 -17.53
CA ALA A 172 -0.45 2.37 -18.42
C ALA A 172 -1.78 2.02 -17.73
N ASP A 173 -1.76 1.39 -16.54
CA ASP A 173 -2.98 1.08 -15.78
C ASP A 173 -3.55 2.34 -15.11
N CYS A 174 -2.71 3.36 -14.91
CA CYS A 174 -3.07 4.62 -14.27
C CYS A 174 -3.62 5.63 -15.27
N THR A 175 -4.81 5.33 -15.80
CA THR A 175 -5.45 6.16 -16.84
C THR A 175 -6.13 7.43 -16.30
N ASP A 176 -6.21 7.60 -14.98
CA ASP A 176 -6.78 8.80 -14.36
C ASP A 176 -5.73 9.93 -14.36
N PRO A 177 -5.97 11.07 -15.03
CA PRO A 177 -5.01 12.17 -15.06
C PRO A 177 -4.71 12.77 -13.68
N LYS A 178 -5.58 12.56 -12.67
CA LYS A 178 -5.34 12.97 -11.29
C LYS A 178 -4.34 12.06 -10.58
N TYR A 179 -4.22 10.80 -11.00
CA TYR A 179 -3.35 9.78 -10.40
C TYR A 179 -2.55 9.05 -11.50
N PRO A 180 -1.64 9.74 -12.22
CA PRO A 180 -1.04 9.21 -13.45
C PRO A 180 0.17 8.29 -13.21
N TYR A 181 0.62 8.10 -11.97
CA TYR A 181 1.83 7.34 -11.66
C TYR A 181 1.48 6.02 -11.00
N CYS A 182 2.07 4.91 -11.44
CA CYS A 182 1.95 3.66 -10.71
C CYS A 182 3.11 3.56 -9.71
N CYS A 183 2.79 3.53 -8.41
CA CYS A 183 3.79 3.65 -7.34
C CYS A 183 3.64 2.51 -6.33
N GLU A 184 4.78 2.02 -5.85
CA GLU A 184 4.89 1.02 -4.78
C GLU A 184 5.05 1.71 -3.41
N PHE A 185 4.29 1.21 -2.43
CA PHE A 185 4.30 1.67 -1.05
C PHE A 185 4.54 0.48 -0.12
N SER A 186 5.65 0.49 0.60
CA SER A 186 6.07 -0.50 1.57
C SER A 186 5.90 0.05 2.98
N ARG A 187 5.00 -0.56 3.75
CA ARG A 187 4.55 -0.09 5.06
C ARG A 187 4.31 -1.26 5.99
N GLY A 188 4.98 -1.29 7.14
CA GLY A 188 4.86 -2.38 8.10
C GLY A 188 5.23 -3.76 7.54
N GLY A 189 6.18 -3.83 6.60
CA GLY A 189 6.58 -5.08 5.95
C GLY A 189 5.65 -5.58 4.85
N THR A 190 4.58 -4.83 4.53
CA THR A 190 3.68 -5.12 3.41
C THR A 190 3.90 -4.10 2.30
N SER A 191 4.06 -4.54 1.06
CA SER A 191 4.08 -3.66 -0.12
C SER A 191 2.76 -3.72 -0.88
N ALA A 192 2.33 -2.58 -1.40
CA ALA A 192 1.18 -2.47 -2.28
C ALA A 192 1.47 -1.44 -3.38
N THR A 193 0.98 -1.71 -4.58
CA THR A 193 1.17 -0.81 -5.73
C THR A 193 -0.18 -0.24 -6.15
N PHE A 194 -0.27 1.09 -6.22
CA PHE A 194 -1.47 1.78 -6.66
C PHE A 194 -1.17 3.09 -7.36
N CYS A 195 -2.15 3.57 -8.13
CA CYS A 195 -2.07 4.83 -8.84
C CYS A 195 -2.01 6.01 -7.87
N ALA A 196 -1.04 6.89 -8.10
CA ALA A 196 -0.65 7.98 -7.23
C ALA A 196 -0.56 9.29 -8.02
N ASN A 197 -0.78 10.40 -7.30
CA ASN A 197 -0.55 11.75 -7.81
C ASN A 197 0.90 12.19 -7.53
N ASP A 198 1.26 13.40 -7.97
CA ASP A 198 2.60 13.97 -7.75
C ASP A 198 2.98 14.04 -6.26
N LEU A 199 2.03 14.36 -5.38
CA LEU A 199 2.29 14.44 -3.94
C LEU A 199 2.65 13.06 -3.36
N MET A 200 1.86 12.04 -3.71
CA MET A 200 2.05 10.67 -3.21
C MET A 200 3.32 10.02 -3.75
N LYS A 201 3.78 10.43 -4.93
CA LYS A 201 5.07 9.98 -5.50
C LYS A 201 6.26 10.29 -4.59
N PHE A 202 6.23 11.36 -3.78
CA PHE A 202 7.32 11.68 -2.86
C PHE A 202 7.40 10.77 -1.64
N VAL A 203 6.31 10.08 -1.29
CA VAL A 203 6.25 9.17 -0.15
C VAL A 203 6.20 7.70 -0.56
N ALA A 204 6.13 7.43 -1.87
CA ALA A 204 6.29 6.09 -2.42
C ALA A 204 7.75 5.61 -2.32
N ASP A 205 7.94 4.30 -2.25
CA ASP A 205 9.26 3.68 -2.27
C ASP A 205 9.84 3.66 -3.70
N GLY A 206 8.96 3.60 -4.70
CA GLY A 206 9.30 3.73 -6.12
C GLY A 206 8.07 3.95 -6.98
N CYS A 207 8.25 4.52 -8.16
CA CYS A 207 7.21 4.65 -9.16
C CYS A 207 7.76 4.30 -10.53
N PHE A 208 6.88 3.81 -11.39
CA PHE A 208 7.19 3.43 -12.77
C PHE A 208 6.30 4.18 -13.76
#